data_AF-B4PPP6-F1
#
_entry.id   AF-B4PPP6-F1
#
_cell.length_a   1.000
_cell.length_b   1.000
_cell.length_c   1.000
_cell.angle_alpha   90.00
_cell.angle_beta   90.00
_cell.angle_gamma   90.00
#
_symmetry.space_group_name_H-M   'P 1'
#
loop_
_entity.id
_entity.type
_entity.pdbx_description
1 polymer ?
#
loop_
_entity_poly.entity_id
_entity_poly.type
_entity_poly.pdbx_seq_one_letter_code
_entity_poly.pdbx_strand_id
1 'polypeptide(L)'
;MVLLDNSNFILRLEKIANAAKKDSSFTLTFKRYDGNDKPVPRAGRPPLPKPETYMCLMRAQSKSQKISTVVRQEDVPAMMGMYSQFMKSKMDGLKRVKKVKSKAKATKG
;
A
#
# COMPACT_ATOMS: atom_id res chain seq x y z
N MET A 1 -9.18 10.37 9.42
CA MET A 1 -8.08 9.66 8.74
C MET A 1 -6.84 10.50 8.97
N VAL A 2 -5.76 9.92 9.47
CA VAL A 2 -4.57 10.67 9.90
C VAL A 2 -3.52 10.63 8.81
N LEU A 3 -3.06 11.79 8.35
CA LEU A 3 -1.92 11.92 7.44
C LEU A 3 -0.62 11.80 8.25
N LEU A 4 0.26 10.90 7.84
CA LEU A 4 1.53 10.59 8.51
C LEU A 4 2.68 10.69 7.51
N ASP A 5 3.90 10.87 8.01
CA ASP A 5 5.12 10.73 7.21
C ASP A 5 5.33 9.27 6.78
N ASN A 6 6.11 9.06 5.73
CA ASN A 6 6.34 7.73 5.13
C ASN A 6 6.81 6.68 6.16
N SER A 7 7.78 7.00 7.01
CA SER A 7 8.29 6.09 8.04
C SER A 7 7.25 5.80 9.13
N ASN A 8 6.56 6.84 9.61
CA ASN A 8 5.51 6.73 10.63
C ASN A 8 4.31 5.94 10.12
N PHE A 9 3.97 6.08 8.84
CA PHE A 9 2.94 5.30 8.17
C PHE A 9 3.26 3.80 8.20
N ILE A 10 4.48 3.40 7.84
CA ILE A 10 4.89 1.98 7.86
C ILE A 10 4.86 1.41 9.27
N LEU A 11 5.39 2.14 10.26
CA LEU A 11 5.36 1.69 11.67
C LEU A 11 3.92 1.51 12.18
N ARG A 12 3.01 2.41 11.80
CA ARG A 12 1.60 2.28 12.19
C ARG A 12 0.88 1.19 11.42
N LEU A 13 1.23 0.98 10.15
CA LEU A 13 0.73 -0.11 9.32
C LEU A 13 1.13 -1.48 9.89
N GLU A 14 2.35 -1.64 10.39
CA GLU A 14 2.79 -2.86 11.08
C GLU A 14 1.96 -3.16 12.33
N LYS A 15 1.66 -2.13 13.13
CA LYS A 15 0.79 -2.27 14.30
C LYS A 15 -0.62 -2.71 13.90
N ILE A 16 -1.18 -2.13 12.83
CA ILE A 16 -2.47 -2.53 12.28
C ILE A 16 -2.43 -3.99 11.81
N ALA A 17 -1.40 -4.39 11.07
CA ALA A 17 -1.25 -5.76 10.57
C ALA A 17 -1.14 -6.78 11.70
N ASN A 18 -0.34 -6.50 12.74
CA ASN A 18 -0.22 -7.37 13.92
C ASN A 18 -1.55 -7.52 14.66
N ALA A 19 -2.29 -6.42 14.84
CA ALA A 19 -3.62 -6.47 15.47
C ALA A 19 -4.63 -7.24 14.61
N ALA A 20 -4.54 -7.10 13.28
CA ALA A 20 -5.42 -7.77 12.33
C ALA A 20 -5.22 -9.29 12.29
N LYS A 21 -3.99 -9.79 12.51
CA LYS A 21 -3.69 -11.24 12.53
C LYS A 21 -4.63 -12.07 13.42
N LYS A 22 -5.14 -11.48 14.51
CA LYS A 22 -6.00 -12.20 15.46
C LYS A 22 -7.42 -12.44 14.92
N ASP A 23 -8.07 -11.40 14.41
CA ASP A 23 -9.52 -11.43 14.16
C ASP A 23 -10.01 -10.34 13.18
N SER A 24 -9.17 -9.89 12.24
CA SER A 24 -9.65 -8.97 11.21
C SER A 24 -8.80 -8.92 9.95
N SER A 25 -9.35 -8.32 8.91
CA SER A 25 -8.60 -7.86 7.76
C SER A 25 -8.17 -6.40 7.92
N PHE A 26 -7.20 -6.01 7.11
CA PHE A 26 -6.91 -4.61 6.83
C PHE A 26 -6.89 -4.41 5.33
N THR A 27 -7.21 -3.20 4.87
CA THR A 27 -7.17 -2.82 3.47
C THR A 27 -6.11 -1.75 3.27
N LEU A 28 -5.37 -1.86 2.18
CA LEU A 28 -4.40 -0.86 1.74
C LEU A 28 -4.77 -0.45 0.31
N THR A 29 -4.87 0.86 0.07
CA THR A 29 -5.20 1.41 -1.25
C THR A 29 -4.12 2.37 -1.70
N PHE A 30 -3.82 2.34 -2.99
CA PHE A 30 -2.89 3.23 -3.66
C PHE A 30 -3.68 4.00 -4.71
N LYS A 31 -3.62 5.34 -4.67
CA LYS A 31 -4.33 6.18 -5.62
C LYS A 31 -3.39 7.29 -6.11
N ARG A 32 -3.43 7.59 -7.40
CA ARG A 32 -2.78 8.78 -7.96
C ARG A 32 -3.34 10.02 -7.27
N TYR A 33 -2.45 10.88 -6.78
CA TYR A 33 -2.77 12.11 -6.08
C TYR A 33 -2.17 13.30 -6.83
N ASP A 34 -2.99 14.32 -7.00
CA ASP A 34 -2.75 15.53 -7.78
C ASP A 34 -2.48 16.76 -6.89
N GLY A 35 -2.37 16.58 -5.58
CA GLY A 35 -2.12 17.69 -4.63
C GLY A 35 -3.34 18.56 -4.33
N ASN A 36 -4.48 18.27 -4.95
CA ASN A 36 -5.71 19.04 -4.74
C ASN A 36 -6.54 18.45 -3.60
N ASP A 37 -6.66 19.20 -2.50
CA ASP A 37 -7.51 18.81 -1.36
C ASP A 37 -8.94 19.36 -1.45
N LYS A 38 -9.20 20.19 -2.47
CA LYS A 38 -10.51 20.79 -2.73
C LYS A 38 -11.26 20.00 -3.81
N PRO A 39 -12.59 19.90 -3.71
CA PRO A 39 -13.40 19.27 -4.74
C PRO A 39 -13.26 20.00 -6.08
N VAL A 40 -13.45 19.26 -7.17
CA VAL A 40 -13.46 19.83 -8.52
C VAL A 40 -14.56 20.90 -8.63
N PRO A 41 -14.24 22.14 -9.02
CA PRO A 41 -15.23 23.21 -9.17
C PRO A 41 -16.33 22.85 -10.18
N ARG A 42 -17.54 23.40 -9.96
CA ARG A 42 -18.65 23.29 -10.91
C ARG A 42 -18.36 24.08 -12.19
N ALA A 43 -19.04 23.72 -13.28
CA ALA A 43 -18.95 24.44 -14.55
C ALA A 43 -19.16 25.95 -14.35
N GLY A 44 -18.31 26.76 -15.00
CA GLY A 44 -18.31 28.23 -14.88
C GLY A 44 -17.35 28.80 -13.83
N ARG A 45 -16.68 27.96 -13.01
CA ARG A 45 -15.61 28.39 -12.09
C ARG A 45 -14.23 28.01 -12.64
N PRO A 46 -13.15 28.75 -12.28
CA PRO A 46 -11.80 28.43 -12.72
C PRO A 46 -11.42 26.98 -12.38
N PRO A 47 -10.80 26.23 -13.31
CA PRO A 47 -10.39 24.86 -13.07
C PRO A 47 -9.25 24.80 -12.03
N LEU A 48 -9.09 23.65 -11.39
CA LEU A 48 -7.96 23.42 -10.50
C LEU A 48 -6.64 23.48 -11.27
N PRO A 49 -5.55 23.94 -10.64
CA PRO A 49 -4.22 23.88 -11.22
C PRO A 49 -3.91 22.46 -11.67
N LYS A 50 -3.35 22.32 -12.88
CA LYS A 50 -2.83 21.03 -13.32
C LYS A 50 -1.59 20.71 -12.48
N PRO A 51 -1.51 19.51 -11.87
CA PRO A 51 -0.31 19.11 -11.15
C PRO A 51 0.86 18.97 -12.12
N GLU A 52 1.99 19.58 -11.78
CA GLU A 52 3.24 19.41 -12.51
C GLU A 52 3.80 18.01 -12.33
N THR A 53 3.76 17.51 -11.08
CA THR A 53 4.20 16.17 -10.70
C THR A 53 3.10 15.47 -9.92
N TYR A 54 2.86 14.20 -10.25
CA TYR A 54 1.89 13.38 -9.53
C TYR A 54 2.55 12.65 -8.37
N MET A 55 1.78 12.52 -7.30
CA MET A 55 2.16 11.78 -6.10
C MET A 55 1.29 10.52 -5.98
N CYS A 56 1.62 9.65 -5.03
CA CYS A 56 0.79 8.50 -4.68
C CYS A 56 0.23 8.66 -3.27
N LEU A 57 -1.10 8.66 -3.15
CA LEU A 57 -1.79 8.60 -1.86
C LEU A 57 -1.97 7.13 -1.46
N MET A 58 -1.29 6.74 -0.39
CA MET A 58 -1.44 5.44 0.24
C MET A 58 -2.38 5.56 1.45
N ARG A 59 -3.37 4.67 1.56
CA ARG A 59 -4.32 4.66 2.68
C ARG A 59 -4.51 3.27 3.23
N ALA A 60 -4.35 3.10 4.54
CA ALA A 60 -4.62 1.86 5.23
C ALA A 60 -5.80 1.99 6.19
N GLN A 61 -6.65 0.98 6.22
CA GLN A 61 -7.80 0.92 7.12
C GLN A 61 -7.95 -0.47 7.74
N SER A 62 -8.26 -0.52 9.03
CA SER A 62 -8.79 -1.71 9.70
C SER A 62 -9.77 -1.28 10.78
N LYS A 63 -10.99 -1.82 10.74
CA LYS A 63 -12.10 -1.42 11.62
C LYS A 63 -12.23 0.12 11.67
N SER A 64 -11.98 0.72 12.84
CA SER A 64 -12.03 2.17 13.08
C SER A 64 -10.72 2.91 12.78
N GLN A 65 -9.59 2.22 12.66
CA GLN A 65 -8.28 2.85 12.43
C GLN A 65 -8.10 3.17 10.95
N LYS A 66 -7.80 4.44 10.63
CA LYS A 66 -7.58 4.94 9.26
C LYS A 66 -6.35 5.85 9.21
N ILE A 67 -5.33 5.43 8.48
CA ILE A 67 -4.07 6.18 8.28
C ILE A 67 -3.81 6.39 6.79
N SER A 68 -3.09 7.45 6.46
CA SER A 68 -2.70 7.80 5.10
C SER A 68 -1.31 8.40 5.05
N THR A 69 -0.61 8.26 3.92
CA THR A 69 0.62 8.99 3.58
C THR A 69 0.58 9.41 2.12
N VAL A 70 1.30 10.47 1.79
CA VAL A 70 1.54 10.92 0.42
C VAL A 70 3.00 10.63 0.07
N VAL A 71 3.20 9.83 -0.95
CA VAL A 71 4.52 9.44 -1.45
C VAL A 71 4.84 10.28 -2.69
N ARG A 72 5.86 11.12 -2.58
CA ARG A 72 6.42 11.89 -3.70
C ARG A 72 7.32 11.01 -4.56
N GLN A 73 7.60 11.45 -5.78
CA GLN A 73 8.40 10.70 -6.74
C GLN A 73 9.80 10.38 -6.19
N GLU A 74 10.46 11.32 -5.52
CA GLU A 74 11.78 11.11 -4.94
C GLU A 74 11.81 10.05 -3.83
N ASP A 75 10.71 9.91 -3.09
CA ASP A 75 10.61 9.01 -1.94
C ASP A 75 10.16 7.59 -2.32
N VAL A 76 9.76 7.36 -3.57
CA VAL A 76 9.26 6.06 -4.06
C VAL A 76 10.25 4.92 -3.81
N PRO A 77 11.55 5.02 -4.14
CA PRO A 77 12.48 3.91 -3.95
C PRO A 77 12.59 3.48 -2.48
N ALA A 78 12.70 4.45 -1.57
CA ALA A 78 12.79 4.20 -0.14
C ALA A 78 11.49 3.59 0.41
N MET A 79 10.34 4.17 0.03
CA MET A 79 9.03 3.70 0.44
C MET A 79 8.75 2.26 -0.05
N MET A 80 9.12 1.94 -1.29
CA MET A 80 8.99 0.60 -1.85
C MET A 80 9.86 -0.43 -1.12
N GLY A 81 11.07 -0.05 -0.69
CA GLY A 81 11.92 -0.89 0.15
C GLY A 81 11.26 -1.23 1.49
N MET A 82 10.79 -0.20 2.21
CA MET A 82 10.08 -0.38 3.48
C MET A 82 8.80 -1.21 3.32
N TYR A 83 8.00 -0.93 2.28
CA TYR A 83 6.77 -1.64 2.00
C TYR A 83 7.01 -3.12 1.62
N SER A 84 8.05 -3.42 0.83
CA SER A 84 8.44 -4.79 0.49
C SER A 84 8.80 -5.60 1.74
N GLN A 85 9.54 -4.99 2.67
CA GLN A 85 9.89 -5.61 3.95
C GLN A 85 8.66 -5.84 4.83
N PHE A 86 7.74 -4.87 4.89
CA PHE A 86 6.45 -5.00 5.56
C PHE A 86 5.66 -6.20 5.00
N MET A 87 5.50 -6.29 3.69
CA MET A 87 4.73 -7.36 3.03
C MET A 87 5.29 -8.74 3.36
N LYS A 88 6.61 -8.92 3.24
CA LYS A 88 7.28 -10.19 3.55
C LYS A 88 7.13 -10.60 5.01
N SER A 89 7.18 -9.65 5.94
CA SER A 89 7.16 -9.93 7.37
C SER A 89 5.74 -10.10 7.95
N LYS A 90 4.74 -9.42 7.39
CA LYS A 90 3.37 -9.39 7.95
C LYS A 90 2.35 -10.25 7.20
N MET A 91 2.62 -10.63 5.94
CA MET A 91 1.74 -11.51 5.15
C MET A 91 2.27 -12.95 5.08
N ASP A 92 2.70 -13.47 6.23
CA ASP A 92 3.32 -14.79 6.43
C ASP A 92 2.31 -15.92 6.68
N GLY A 93 1.03 -15.61 6.87
CA GLY A 93 -0.03 -16.58 7.20
C GLY A 93 -0.61 -17.38 6.03
N LEU A 94 -0.07 -17.25 4.81
CA LEU A 94 -0.60 -17.96 3.64
C LEU A 94 -0.06 -19.40 3.55
N LYS A 95 -0.87 -20.31 3.00
CA LYS A 95 -0.42 -21.69 2.72
C LYS A 95 0.80 -21.66 1.80
N ARG A 96 1.85 -22.40 2.18
CA ARG A 96 3.02 -22.58 1.32
C ARG A 96 2.59 -23.26 0.01
N VAL A 97 2.99 -22.70 -1.12
CA VAL A 97 2.80 -23.32 -2.42
C VAL A 97 3.61 -24.62 -2.44
N LYS A 98 2.92 -25.77 -2.53
CA LYS A 98 3.58 -27.06 -2.72
C LYS A 98 4.27 -27.02 -4.07
N LYS A 99 5.60 -27.08 -4.10
CA LYS A 99 6.34 -27.28 -5.34
C LYS A 99 5.91 -28.63 -5.91
N VAL A 100 5.22 -28.63 -7.04
CA VAL A 100 4.97 -29.86 -7.81
C VAL A 100 6.33 -30.38 -8.22
N LYS A 101 6.76 -31.50 -7.64
CA LYS A 101 7.93 -32.23 -8.15
C LYS A 101 7.55 -32.69 -9.56
N SER A 102 8.10 -32.06 -10.58
CA SER A 102 8.05 -32.61 -11.94
C SER A 102 8.68 -34.00 -11.86
N LYS A 103 7.88 -35.07 -11.99
CA LYS A 103 8.42 -36.40 -12.21
C LYS A 103 9.20 -36.32 -13.52
N ALA A 104 10.53 -36.38 -13.45
CA ALA A 104 11.34 -36.62 -14.63
C ALA A 104 10.81 -37.92 -15.27
N LYS A 105 10.40 -37.85 -16.55
CA LYS A 105 10.07 -39.06 -17.30
C LYS A 105 11.35 -39.90 -17.36
N ALA A 106 11.32 -41.08 -16.76
CA ALA A 106 12.36 -42.07 -16.96
C ALA A 106 12.39 -42.42 -18.45
N THR A 107 13.49 -42.10 -19.12
CA THR A 107 13.81 -42.56 -20.47
C THR A 107 13.88 -44.09 -20.40
N LYS A 108 12.95 -44.78 -21.09
CA LYS A 108 13.08 -46.23 -21.32
C LYS A 108 14.16 -46.40 -22.39
N GLY A 109 15.21 -47.14 -22.03
CA GLY A 109 16.20 -47.67 -22.97
C GLY A 109 15.66 -48.82 -23.79
#